data_AF-A0A117MTJ7-F1
#
_entry.id   AF-A0A117MTJ7-F1
#
_cell.length_a   1.000
_cell.length_b   1.000
_cell.length_c   1.000
_cell.angle_alpha   90.00
_cell.angle_beta   90.00
_cell.angle_gamma   90.00
#
_symmetry.space_group_name_H-M   'P 1'
#
loop_
_entity.id
_entity.type
_entity.pdbx_description
1 polymer ?
#
loop_
_entity_poly.entity_id
_entity_poly.type
_entity_poly.pdbx_seq_one_letter_code
_entity_poly.pdbx_strand_id
1 'polypeptide(L)'
;MPMIPASWFLRRAAGLLVLAFLFVDGAQAAAPQATEGRYLFDILKDPVYRRAWSRMIGSPGPRERWLRADRLSGPGGPSREVWIAGRSYERADTCKRHDCGDNRFEVLFAPGGTRAVGVLRQPGRARIFGSPSAAERRALLGV
;
A
#
# COMPACT_ATOMS: atom_id res chain seq x y z
N MET A 1 -22.32 34.12 -46.66
CA MET A 1 -22.51 35.59 -46.55
C MET A 1 -23.71 35.91 -47.44
N PRO A 2 -24.83 36.47 -46.94
CA PRO A 2 -24.94 37.67 -46.10
C PRO A 2 -25.78 37.44 -44.80
N MET A 3 -25.39 38.05 -43.68
CA MET A 3 -25.86 39.33 -43.08
C MET A 3 -26.94 39.14 -42.00
N ILE A 4 -26.48 39.30 -40.76
CA ILE A 4 -27.25 39.60 -39.55
C ILE A 4 -27.72 41.06 -39.64
N PRO A 5 -28.88 41.41 -39.06
CA PRO A 5 -28.94 42.68 -38.35
C PRO A 5 -29.40 42.52 -36.90
N ALA A 6 -28.54 43.04 -36.02
CA ALA A 6 -28.80 43.33 -34.63
C ALA A 6 -29.34 44.76 -34.53
N SER A 7 -30.51 44.94 -33.93
CA SER A 7 -30.96 46.27 -33.51
C SER A 7 -32.10 46.17 -32.51
N TRP A 8 -31.79 45.90 -31.24
CA TRP A 8 -32.70 46.23 -30.14
C TRP A 8 -31.95 47.06 -29.11
N PHE A 9 -31.76 48.31 -29.50
CA PHE A 9 -31.46 49.41 -28.60
C PHE A 9 -32.53 49.47 -27.49
N LEU A 10 -32.02 49.51 -26.26
CA LEU A 10 -32.55 50.22 -25.10
C LEU A 10 -34.07 50.26 -24.91
N ARG A 11 -34.54 49.69 -23.78
CA ARG A 11 -35.35 50.45 -22.83
C ARG A 11 -35.53 49.74 -21.49
N ARG A 12 -34.92 50.36 -20.47
CA ARG A 12 -35.51 50.73 -19.17
C ARG A 12 -36.30 49.67 -18.40
N ALA A 13 -35.77 49.32 -17.22
CA ALA A 13 -36.43 49.46 -15.91
C ALA A 13 -35.67 48.54 -14.93
N ALA A 14 -34.94 49.12 -13.97
CA ALA A 14 -35.45 49.22 -12.60
C ALA A 14 -35.82 47.84 -12.02
N GLY A 15 -34.85 47.23 -11.35
CA GLY A 15 -35.04 46.02 -10.58
C GLY A 15 -33.84 45.81 -9.68
N LEU A 16 -33.87 46.44 -8.50
CA LEU A 16 -33.00 46.09 -7.38
C LEU A 16 -33.22 44.60 -7.07
N LEU A 17 -32.38 43.72 -7.60
CA LEU A 17 -32.29 42.33 -7.16
C LEU A 17 -31.08 42.25 -6.24
N VAL A 18 -31.34 42.40 -4.94
CA VAL A 18 -30.38 42.01 -3.89
C VAL A 18 -30.30 40.48 -3.94
N LEU A 19 -29.38 39.95 -4.75
CA LEU A 19 -29.00 38.55 -4.67
C LEU A 19 -28.18 38.37 -3.40
N ALA A 20 -28.86 38.00 -2.31
CA ALA A 20 -28.24 37.32 -1.19
C ALA A 20 -27.69 35.98 -1.72
N PHE A 21 -26.45 35.98 -2.21
CA PHE A 21 -25.69 34.76 -2.43
C PHE A 21 -25.45 34.15 -1.05
N LEU A 22 -26.34 33.24 -0.65
CA LEU A 22 -26.06 32.26 0.38
C LEU A 22 -24.86 31.46 -0.12
N PHE A 23 -23.68 31.81 0.39
CA PHE A 23 -22.49 30.96 0.27
C PHE A 23 -22.83 29.65 0.97
N VAL A 24 -23.30 28.67 0.19
CA VAL A 24 -23.32 27.28 0.63
C VAL A 24 -21.85 26.90 0.73
N ASP A 25 -21.31 26.98 1.95
CA ASP A 25 -20.04 26.41 2.35
C ASP A 25 -20.13 24.90 2.10
N GLY A 26 -19.79 24.50 0.87
CA GLY A 26 -19.61 23.12 0.50
C GLY A 26 -18.39 22.63 1.25
N ALA A 27 -18.58 22.08 2.45
CA ALA A 27 -17.57 21.36 3.20
C ALA A 27 -17.08 20.19 2.33
N GLN A 28 -16.02 20.44 1.56
CA GLN A 28 -15.30 19.42 0.84
C GLN A 28 -14.64 18.54 1.89
N ALA A 29 -15.23 17.39 2.16
CA ALA A 29 -14.60 16.35 2.93
C ALA A 29 -13.28 15.99 2.24
N ALA A 30 -12.17 16.43 2.83
CA ALA A 30 -10.84 16.00 2.40
C ALA A 30 -10.81 14.48 2.53
N ALA A 31 -10.74 13.78 1.41
CA ALA A 31 -10.52 12.34 1.43
C ALA A 31 -9.21 12.10 2.20
N PRO A 32 -9.18 11.19 3.19
CA PRO A 32 -7.95 10.88 3.89
C PRO A 32 -6.90 10.45 2.87
N GLN A 33 -5.81 11.21 2.80
CA GLN A 33 -4.66 10.81 1.99
C GLN A 33 -4.17 9.50 2.57
N ALA A 34 -4.14 8.45 1.74
CA ALA A 34 -3.52 7.19 2.13
C ALA A 34 -2.03 7.48 2.37
N THR A 35 -1.63 7.56 3.64
CA THR A 35 -0.22 7.57 4.00
C THR A 35 0.40 6.30 3.46
N GLU A 36 1.34 6.43 2.52
CA GLU A 36 2.18 5.30 2.10
C GLU A 36 2.82 4.69 3.35
N GLY A 37 2.71 3.36 3.49
CA GLY A 37 3.34 2.68 4.60
C GLY A 37 4.86 2.69 4.51
N ARG A 38 5.50 2.07 5.49
CA ARG A 38 6.96 2.04 5.59
C ARG A 38 7.55 0.97 4.69
N TYR A 39 8.72 1.21 4.14
CA TYR A 39 9.43 0.15 3.41
C TYR A 39 9.89 -0.97 4.36
N LEU A 40 10.03 -2.19 3.84
CA LEU A 40 10.45 -3.34 4.67
C LEU A 40 11.78 -3.09 5.39
N PHE A 41 12.75 -2.45 4.74
CA PHE A 41 14.03 -2.12 5.38
C PHE A 41 13.87 -1.16 6.56
N ASP A 42 12.87 -0.27 6.53
CA ASP A 42 12.53 0.62 7.65
C ASP A 42 11.76 -0.12 8.74
N ILE A 43 10.85 -1.04 8.37
CA ILE A 43 10.14 -1.91 9.32
C ILE A 43 11.15 -2.69 10.17
N LEU A 44 12.16 -3.28 9.54
CA LEU A 44 13.17 -4.08 10.24
C LEU A 44 14.16 -3.27 11.07
N LYS A 45 14.10 -1.93 11.09
CA LYS A 45 14.81 -1.13 12.11
C LYS A 45 14.19 -1.30 13.50
N ASP A 46 12.90 -1.60 13.57
CA ASP A 46 12.23 -1.96 14.82
C ASP A 46 12.70 -3.35 15.29
N PRO A 47 13.22 -3.48 16.52
CA PRO A 47 13.74 -4.74 17.03
C PRO A 47 12.67 -5.84 17.19
N VAL A 48 11.41 -5.50 17.44
CA VAL A 48 10.31 -6.48 17.55
C VAL A 48 10.07 -7.13 16.19
N TYR A 49 9.91 -6.31 15.15
CA TYR A 49 9.71 -6.77 13.77
C TYR A 49 10.93 -7.54 13.26
N ARG A 50 12.15 -7.03 13.51
CA ARG A 50 13.41 -7.70 13.15
C ARG A 50 13.50 -9.11 13.76
N ARG A 51 13.12 -9.28 15.02
CA ARG A 51 13.10 -10.59 15.67
C ARG A 51 12.08 -11.53 15.04
N ALA A 52 10.87 -11.04 14.76
CA ALA A 52 9.84 -11.85 14.10
C ALA A 52 10.26 -12.31 12.69
N TRP A 53 10.80 -11.39 11.89
CA TRP A 53 11.37 -11.68 10.57
C TRP A 53 12.49 -12.72 10.67
N SER A 54 13.45 -12.52 11.57
CA SER A 54 14.62 -13.40 11.68
C SER A 54 14.23 -14.82 12.10
N ARG A 55 13.25 -14.96 13.01
CA ARG A 55 12.69 -16.28 13.37
C ARG A 55 11.95 -16.94 12.20
N MET A 56 11.17 -16.18 11.45
CA MET A 56 10.41 -16.67 10.30
C MET A 56 11.33 -17.16 9.17
N ILE A 57 12.36 -16.38 8.83
CA ILE A 57 13.35 -16.73 7.79
C ILE A 57 14.26 -17.87 8.24
N GLY A 58 14.60 -17.92 9.53
CA GLY A 58 15.47 -18.95 10.11
C GLY A 58 16.87 -18.92 9.49
N SER A 59 17.35 -20.10 9.09
CA SER A 59 18.64 -20.27 8.40
C SER A 59 18.38 -20.56 6.90
N PRO A 60 18.26 -19.53 6.06
CA PRO A 60 17.98 -19.73 4.65
C PRO A 60 19.18 -20.38 3.95
N GLY A 61 18.90 -21.15 2.90
CA GLY A 61 19.92 -21.74 2.06
C GLY A 61 20.76 -20.69 1.32
N PRO A 62 21.87 -21.09 0.67
CA PRO A 62 22.81 -20.18 0.02
C PRO A 62 22.18 -19.18 -0.95
N ARG A 63 21.15 -19.61 -1.69
CA ARG A 63 20.44 -18.81 -2.69
C ARG A 63 19.50 -17.77 -2.07
N GLU A 64 19.06 -17.97 -0.84
CA GLU A 64 18.12 -17.10 -0.13
C GLU A 64 18.77 -16.32 1.02
N ARG A 65 20.10 -16.31 1.14
CA ARG A 65 20.82 -15.51 2.15
C ARG A 65 20.52 -14.01 2.09
N TRP A 66 20.05 -13.51 0.95
CA TRP A 66 19.61 -12.13 0.76
C TRP A 66 18.37 -11.78 1.61
N LEU A 67 17.62 -12.77 2.09
CA LEU A 67 16.49 -12.60 3.01
C LEU A 67 16.91 -12.41 4.48
N ARG A 68 18.18 -12.58 4.83
CA ARG A 68 18.62 -12.33 6.21
C ARG A 68 18.47 -10.83 6.51
N ALA A 69 17.99 -10.49 7.72
CA ALA A 69 17.68 -9.10 8.10
C ALA A 69 18.87 -8.12 8.01
N ASP A 70 20.11 -8.65 8.07
CA ASP A 70 21.37 -7.91 7.94
C ASP A 70 21.87 -7.82 6.49
N ARG A 71 21.25 -8.54 5.56
CA ARG A 71 21.62 -8.58 4.12
C ARG A 71 20.51 -8.07 3.21
N LEU A 72 19.37 -7.69 3.78
CA LEU A 72 18.24 -7.18 3.04
C LEU A 72 18.65 -5.90 2.29
N SER A 73 18.64 -5.98 0.97
CA SER A 73 19.12 -4.89 0.10
C SER A 73 18.36 -4.82 -1.22
N GLY A 74 17.30 -5.60 -1.29
CA GLY A 74 16.40 -5.70 -2.42
C GLY A 74 15.38 -4.57 -2.44
N PRO A 75 14.98 -4.06 -3.61
CA PRO A 75 13.90 -3.09 -3.67
C PRO A 75 12.57 -3.73 -3.25
N GLY A 76 11.62 -2.91 -2.84
CA GLY A 76 10.26 -3.29 -2.44
C GLY A 76 9.38 -2.05 -2.36
N GLY A 77 8.08 -2.23 -2.30
CA GLY A 77 7.12 -1.15 -2.14
C GLY A 77 6.99 -0.66 -0.69
N PRO A 78 6.30 0.48 -0.48
CA PRO A 78 5.81 0.87 0.84
C PRO A 78 4.84 -0.19 1.37
N SER A 79 4.85 -0.40 2.69
CA SER A 79 3.91 -1.32 3.33
C SER A 79 2.47 -0.83 3.20
N ARG A 80 1.54 -1.74 3.47
CA ARG A 80 0.12 -1.44 3.55
C ARG A 80 -0.54 -2.28 4.62
N GLU A 81 -1.53 -1.72 5.29
CA GLU A 81 -2.37 -2.48 6.20
C GLU A 81 -3.34 -3.39 5.42
N VAL A 82 -3.50 -4.62 5.90
CA VAL A 82 -4.47 -5.57 5.35
C VAL A 82 -5.23 -6.26 6.48
N TRP A 83 -6.55 -6.38 6.32
CA TRP A 83 -7.41 -7.06 7.27
C TRP A 83 -7.52 -8.54 6.92
N ILE A 84 -7.12 -9.42 7.84
CA ILE A 84 -7.19 -10.88 7.66
C ILE A 84 -7.82 -11.47 8.91
N ALA A 85 -8.97 -12.14 8.74
CA ALA A 85 -9.70 -12.78 9.83
C ALA A 85 -9.92 -11.84 11.06
N GLY A 86 -10.31 -10.59 10.81
CA GLY A 86 -10.61 -9.61 11.85
C GLY A 86 -9.39 -8.96 12.52
N ARG A 87 -8.17 -9.14 12.01
CA ARG A 87 -6.94 -8.53 12.53
C ARG A 87 -6.24 -7.71 11.44
N SER A 88 -5.70 -6.54 11.79
CA SER A 88 -4.87 -5.74 10.89
C SER A 88 -3.44 -6.27 10.86
N TYR A 89 -2.92 -6.56 9.67
CA TYR A 89 -1.55 -6.97 9.42
C TYR A 89 -0.84 -5.89 8.61
N GLU A 90 0.45 -5.69 8.89
CA GLU A 90 1.30 -4.88 8.01
C GLU A 90 1.89 -5.78 6.93
N ARG A 91 1.46 -5.57 5.68
CA ARG A 91 1.99 -6.26 4.50
C ARG A 91 3.13 -5.45 3.90
N ALA A 92 4.26 -6.10 3.66
CA ALA A 92 5.39 -5.50 2.97
C ALA A 92 6.02 -6.51 2.00
N ASP A 93 6.83 -6.01 1.07
CA ASP A 93 7.50 -6.82 0.08
C ASP A 93 8.96 -6.41 -0.12
N THR A 94 9.69 -7.30 -0.79
CA THR A 94 11.04 -7.06 -1.27
C THR A 94 11.35 -8.08 -2.36
N CYS A 95 12.29 -7.79 -3.26
CA CYS A 95 12.78 -8.73 -4.23
C CYS A 95 14.30 -8.77 -4.28
N LYS A 96 14.88 -9.87 -4.75
CA LYS A 96 16.33 -10.01 -4.81
C LYS A 96 16.91 -8.96 -5.77
N ARG A 97 17.88 -8.17 -5.30
CA ARG A 97 18.54 -7.14 -6.11
C ARG A 97 19.15 -7.77 -7.38
N HIS A 98 18.93 -7.12 -8.53
CA HIS A 98 19.29 -7.57 -9.88
C HIS A 98 18.60 -8.87 -10.36
N ASP A 99 17.62 -9.38 -9.62
CA ASP A 99 16.95 -10.66 -9.88
C ASP A 99 15.50 -10.63 -9.38
N CYS A 100 14.84 -9.49 -9.60
CA CYS A 100 13.54 -9.19 -9.00
C CYS A 100 12.37 -9.94 -9.66
N GLY A 101 12.47 -10.26 -10.95
CA GLY A 101 11.42 -11.03 -11.64
C GLY A 101 11.21 -12.42 -11.03
N ASP A 102 12.32 -13.06 -10.67
CA ASP A 102 12.35 -14.46 -10.27
C ASP A 102 12.46 -14.68 -8.77
N ASN A 103 12.70 -13.63 -7.97
CA ASN A 103 12.88 -13.80 -6.53
C ASN A 103 12.19 -12.67 -5.79
N ARG A 104 10.89 -12.87 -5.50
CA ARG A 104 10.05 -11.90 -4.78
C ARG A 104 9.61 -12.49 -3.46
N PHE A 105 9.70 -11.70 -2.41
CA PHE A 105 9.26 -12.07 -1.07
C PHE A 105 8.17 -11.11 -0.62
N GLU A 106 7.08 -11.67 -0.10
CA GLU A 106 6.03 -10.92 0.58
C GLU A 106 5.92 -11.40 2.03
N VAL A 107 5.71 -10.46 2.95
CA VAL A 107 5.54 -10.73 4.38
C VAL A 107 4.27 -10.09 4.90
N LEU A 108 3.66 -10.77 5.87
CA LEU A 108 2.61 -10.24 6.74
C LEU A 108 3.15 -10.23 8.17
N PHE A 109 3.24 -9.05 8.76
CA PHE A 109 3.47 -8.89 10.18
C PHE A 109 2.14 -8.83 10.92
N ALA A 110 1.98 -9.67 11.94
CA ALA A 110 0.83 -9.61 12.86
C ALA A 110 0.82 -8.27 13.62
N PRO A 111 -0.32 -7.87 14.23
CA PRO A 111 -0.40 -6.66 15.03
C PRO A 111 0.78 -6.50 15.99
N GLY A 112 1.43 -5.34 15.96
CA GLY A 112 2.61 -5.03 16.78
C GLY A 112 3.90 -5.74 16.36
N GLY A 113 3.97 -6.38 15.18
CA GLY A 113 5.19 -6.96 14.63
C GLY A 113 5.71 -8.22 15.33
N THR A 114 4.91 -8.80 16.24
CA THR A 114 5.36 -9.89 17.14
C THR A 114 5.57 -11.23 16.43
N ARG A 115 4.89 -11.43 15.30
CA ARG A 115 4.98 -12.62 14.44
C ARG A 115 4.95 -12.20 12.98
N ALA A 116 5.68 -12.93 12.15
CA ALA A 116 5.70 -12.75 10.71
C ALA A 116 5.40 -14.09 10.01
N VAL A 117 4.69 -14.01 8.89
CA VAL A 117 4.52 -15.10 7.92
C VAL A 117 4.78 -14.56 6.52
N GLY A 118 5.26 -15.39 5.60
CA GLY A 118 5.66 -14.88 4.31
C GLY A 118 5.69 -15.93 3.22
N VAL A 119 5.87 -15.44 1.99
CA VAL A 119 6.00 -16.28 0.80
C VAL A 119 7.17 -15.79 -0.05
N LEU A 120 8.08 -16.71 -0.39
CA LEU A 120 9.05 -16.52 -1.45
C LEU A 120 8.49 -17.09 -2.75
N ARG A 121 8.35 -16.25 -3.76
CA ARG A 121 7.93 -16.61 -5.11
C ARG A 121 9.15 -16.69 -6.01
N GLN A 122 9.29 -17.85 -6.65
CA GLN A 122 10.32 -18.21 -7.63
C GLN A 122 9.68 -18.85 -8.85
N PRO A 123 10.37 -18.94 -10.00
CA PRO A 123 9.85 -19.62 -11.18
C PRO A 123 9.33 -21.02 -10.84
N GLY A 124 8.05 -21.25 -11.13
CA GLY A 124 7.37 -22.52 -10.88
C GLY A 124 7.22 -22.92 -9.41
N ARG A 125 7.57 -22.05 -8.44
CA ARG A 125 7.57 -22.42 -7.01
C ARG A 125 7.20 -21.27 -6.09
N ALA A 126 6.34 -21.56 -5.11
CA ALA A 126 6.10 -20.68 -3.97
C ALA A 126 6.46 -21.42 -2.67
N ARG A 127 7.31 -20.82 -1.82
CA ARG A 127 7.68 -21.37 -0.53
C ARG A 127 7.14 -20.50 0.60
N ILE A 128 6.42 -21.12 1.51
CA ILE A 128 5.78 -20.46 2.66
C ILE A 128 6.70 -20.50 3.88
N PHE A 129 6.67 -19.45 4.69
CA PHE A 129 7.47 -19.26 5.89
C PHE A 129 6.57 -18.90 7.10
N GLY A 130 6.98 -19.30 8.30
CA GLY A 130 6.34 -18.89 9.56
C GLY A 130 5.02 -19.59 9.92
N SER A 131 4.67 -20.70 9.25
CA SER A 131 3.47 -21.50 9.52
C SER A 131 2.17 -20.68 9.55
N PRO A 132 1.76 -20.08 8.42
CA PRO A 132 0.56 -19.25 8.36
C PRO A 132 -0.74 -20.05 8.59
N SER A 133 -1.75 -19.37 9.12
CA SER A 133 -3.11 -19.88 9.14
C SER A 133 -3.67 -20.03 7.71
N ALA A 134 -4.81 -20.71 7.55
CA ALA A 134 -5.46 -20.84 6.24
C ALA A 134 -5.82 -19.47 5.62
N ALA A 135 -6.27 -18.52 6.45
CA ALA A 135 -6.59 -17.16 6.00
C ALA A 135 -5.34 -16.37 5.59
N GLU A 136 -4.26 -16.48 6.36
CA GLU A 136 -2.97 -15.85 6.02
C GLU A 136 -2.36 -16.42 4.76
N ARG A 137 -2.42 -17.75 4.59
CA ARG A 137 -1.95 -18.43 3.39
C ARG A 137 -2.72 -17.96 2.15
N ARG A 138 -4.05 -17.86 2.23
CA ARG A 138 -4.90 -17.30 1.18
C ARG A 138 -4.50 -15.86 0.83
N ALA A 139 -4.33 -15.02 1.85
CA ALA A 139 -3.90 -13.64 1.68
C ALA A 139 -2.50 -13.49 1.06
N LEU A 140 -1.55 -14.36 1.40
CA LEU A 140 -0.20 -14.39 0.82
C LEU A 140 -0.21 -14.89 -0.63
N LEU A 141 -1.01 -15.91 -0.92
CA LEU A 141 -1.04 -16.57 -2.22
C LEU A 141 -1.91 -15.86 -3.25
N GLY A 142 -2.90 -15.08 -2.81
CA GLY A 142 -3.88 -14.41 -3.67
C GLY A 142 -4.97 -15.37 -4.17
N VAL A 143 -5.34 -16.36 -3.34
CA VAL A 143 -6.32 -17.41 -3.65
C VAL A 143 -7.39 -17.52 -2.57
#